data_AF-A0A7C3L232-F1
#
_entry.id   AF-A0A7C3L232-F1
#
_cell.length_a   1.000
_cell.length_b   1.000
_cell.length_c   1.000
_cell.angle_alpha   90.00
_cell.angle_beta   90.00
_cell.angle_gamma   90.00
#
_symmetry.space_group_name_H-M   'P 1'
#
loop_
_entity.id
_entity.type
_entity.pdbx_description
1 polymer ?
#
loop_
_entity_poly.entity_id
_entity_poly.type
_entity_poly.pdbx_seq_one_letter_code
_entity_poly.pdbx_strand_id
1 'polypeptide(L)'
;MTWLNELQSWLTRFDESKRPVFRRNIRLSSAVVAWLRSPGVTPAQVEAFAELLLRLDANPFCEGSEAITRHDMPGLRWARFDGHAAIYQVDAAKDQVRIAKCV
;
A
#
# COMPACT_ATOMS: atom_id res chain seq x y z
N MET A 1 12.67 17.40 7.54
CA MET A 1 12.86 17.01 6.13
C MET A 1 13.29 15.54 6.04
N THR A 2 12.68 14.63 6.80
CA THR A 2 13.28 13.31 7.09
C THR A 2 12.20 12.32 7.54
N TRP A 3 11.36 11.92 6.60
CA TRP A 3 10.45 10.76 6.77
C TRP A 3 10.28 10.00 5.46
N LEU A 4 10.38 10.70 4.32
CA LEU A 4 10.73 10.08 3.04
C LEU A 4 12.04 9.29 3.19
N ASN A 5 13.00 9.82 3.95
CA ASN A 5 14.25 9.15 4.29
C ASN A 5 14.08 7.96 5.23
N GLU A 6 13.07 7.93 6.11
CA GLU A 6 12.82 6.76 6.99
C GLU A 6 12.12 5.64 6.22
N LEU A 7 11.12 5.97 5.40
CA LEU A 7 10.48 5.02 4.48
C LEU A 7 11.47 4.50 3.43
N GLN A 8 12.30 5.37 2.84
CA GLN A 8 13.39 4.96 1.97
C GLN A 8 14.44 4.14 2.73
N SER A 9 14.88 4.57 3.92
CA SER A 9 15.85 3.81 4.74
C SER A 9 15.33 2.42 5.05
N TRP A 10 14.04 2.29 5.36
CA TRP A 10 13.37 1.03 5.62
C TRP A 10 13.28 0.16 4.35
N LEU A 11 12.90 0.74 3.21
CA LEU A 11 12.94 0.09 1.88
C LEU A 11 14.37 -0.31 1.44
N THR A 12 15.40 0.41 1.91
CA THR A 12 16.82 0.13 1.63
C THR A 12 17.50 -0.79 2.65
N ARG A 13 16.85 -1.16 3.75
CA ARG A 13 17.35 -2.19 4.69
C ARG A 13 17.25 -3.60 4.11
N PHE A 14 16.47 -3.76 3.04
CA PHE A 14 16.67 -4.86 2.11
C PHE A 14 17.93 -4.58 1.31
N ASP A 15 18.83 -5.57 1.29
CA ASP A 15 19.97 -5.70 0.38
C ASP A 15 19.74 -4.94 -0.94
N GLU A 16 20.73 -4.20 -1.47
CA GLU A 16 20.54 -3.42 -2.70
C GLU A 16 20.05 -4.27 -3.88
N SER A 17 20.33 -5.57 -3.86
CA SER A 17 19.82 -6.59 -4.77
C SER A 17 18.35 -6.98 -4.58
N LYS A 18 17.74 -6.57 -3.45
CA LYS A 18 16.38 -6.91 -2.98
C LYS A 18 15.46 -5.70 -2.82
N ARG A 19 15.92 -4.47 -3.11
CA ARG A 19 15.01 -3.31 -3.19
C ARG A 19 13.90 -3.65 -4.19
N PRO A 20 12.63 -3.76 -3.77
CA PRO A 20 11.56 -4.05 -4.71
C PRO A 20 11.39 -2.81 -5.57
N VAL A 21 11.91 -2.87 -6.80
CA VAL A 21 11.46 -1.98 -7.86
C VAL A 21 10.02 -2.37 -8.10
N PHE A 22 9.10 -1.61 -7.53
CA PHE A 22 7.67 -1.78 -7.81
C PHE A 22 7.51 -1.79 -9.33
N ARG A 23 7.00 -2.90 -9.87
CA ARG A 23 6.72 -3.00 -11.31
C ARG A 23 5.57 -2.08 -11.67
N ARG A 24 4.63 -1.92 -10.73
CA ARG A 24 3.42 -1.10 -10.88
C ARG A 24 3.62 0.28 -10.32
N ASN A 25 2.82 1.20 -10.84
CA ASN A 25 2.76 2.55 -10.31
C ASN A 25 1.91 2.55 -9.03
N ILE A 26 2.53 2.31 -7.87
CA ILE A 26 1.84 2.38 -6.57
C ILE A 26 1.84 3.82 -6.06
N ARG A 27 0.64 4.38 -5.86
CA ARG A 27 0.42 5.73 -5.33
C ARG A 27 -0.26 5.70 -3.98
N LEU A 28 0.31 6.41 -3.01
CA LEU A 28 -0.26 6.60 -1.68
C LEU A 28 -0.96 7.96 -1.60
N SER A 29 -2.17 7.99 -1.05
CA SER A 29 -2.83 9.26 -0.73
C SER A 29 -2.17 9.97 0.45
N SER A 30 -2.43 11.26 0.59
CA SER A 30 -2.02 12.02 1.78
C SER A 30 -2.61 11.45 3.07
N ALA A 31 -3.81 10.85 3.03
CA ALA A 31 -4.43 10.22 4.19
C ALA A 31 -3.69 8.95 4.63
N VAL A 32 -3.20 8.14 3.68
CA VAL A 32 -2.36 6.96 3.97
C VAL A 32 -1.03 7.40 4.58
N VAL A 33 -0.43 8.46 4.02
CA VAL A 33 0.81 9.04 4.58
C VAL A 33 0.59 9.59 6.00
N ALA A 34 -0.56 10.21 6.26
CA ALA A 34 -0.92 10.69 7.60
C ALA A 34 -1.15 9.53 8.58
N TRP A 35 -1.81 8.45 8.14
CA TRP A 35 -1.99 7.24 8.94
C TRP A 35 -0.64 6.64 9.33
N LEU A 36 0.28 6.42 8.37
CA LEU A 36 1.63 5.90 8.63
C LEU A 36 2.44 6.72 9.64
N ARG A 37 2.13 8.02 9.78
CA ARG A 37 2.80 8.95 10.71
C ARG A 37 2.08 9.11 12.04
N SER A 38 0.95 8.43 12.22
CA SER A 38 0.16 8.56 13.44
C SER A 38 0.92 7.93 14.61
N PRO A 39 0.95 8.57 15.80
CA PRO A 39 1.74 8.10 16.93
C PRO A 39 1.30 6.73 17.48
N GLY A 40 0.11 6.26 17.10
CA GLY A 40 -0.39 4.92 17.43
C GLY A 40 0.04 3.82 16.44
N VAL A 41 0.72 4.15 15.34
CA VAL A 41 1.16 3.15 14.35
C VAL A 41 2.45 2.49 14.81
N THR A 42 2.42 1.16 14.90
CA THR A 42 3.55 0.36 15.38
C THR A 42 4.50 -0.03 14.22
N PRO A 43 5.77 -0.38 14.51
CA PRO A 43 6.67 -0.91 13.49
C PRO A 43 6.11 -2.14 12.76
N ALA A 44 5.42 -3.04 13.48
CA ALA A 44 4.77 -4.22 12.91
C ALA A 44 3.66 -3.85 11.89
N GLN A 45 2.91 -2.78 12.14
CA GLN A 45 1.90 -2.29 11.21
C GLN A 45 2.51 -1.69 9.95
N VAL A 46 3.66 -1.02 10.08
CA VAL A 46 4.42 -0.51 8.92
C VAL A 46 4.97 -1.66 8.08
N GLU A 47 5.49 -2.70 8.73
CA GLU A 47 5.93 -3.95 8.09
C GLU A 47 4.79 -4.62 7.32
N ALA A 48 3.66 -4.86 7.97
CA ALA A 48 2.49 -5.46 7.34
C ALA A 48 1.93 -4.61 6.19
N PHE A 49 1.98 -3.28 6.31
CA PHE A 49 1.61 -2.39 5.22
C PHE A 49 2.58 -2.50 4.03
N ALA A 50 3.89 -2.60 4.27
CA ALA A 50 4.86 -2.79 3.20
C ALA A 50 4.69 -4.15 2.51
N GLU A 51 4.43 -5.23 3.26
CA GLU A 51 4.10 -6.54 2.69
C GLU A 51 2.84 -6.48 1.81
N LEU A 52 1.82 -5.71 2.24
CA LEU A 52 0.67 -5.43 1.40
C LEU A 52 1.07 -4.74 0.09
N LEU A 53 1.95 -3.74 0.12
CA LEU A 53 2.41 -3.08 -1.11
C LEU A 53 3.06 -4.07 -2.08
N LEU A 54 3.88 -5.00 -1.56
CA LEU A 54 4.51 -6.04 -2.37
C LEU A 54 3.50 -7.02 -2.97
N ARG A 55 2.50 -7.42 -2.20
CA ARG A 55 1.40 -8.28 -2.71
C ARG A 55 0.62 -7.57 -3.81
N LEU A 56 0.30 -6.29 -3.63
CA LEU A 56 -0.41 -5.49 -4.62
C LEU A 56 0.44 -5.23 -5.88
N ASP A 57 1.75 -5.07 -5.72
CA ASP A 57 2.68 -4.95 -6.83
C ASP A 57 2.81 -6.24 -7.64
N ALA A 58 2.72 -7.40 -6.99
CA ALA A 58 2.75 -8.70 -7.68
C ALA A 58 1.40 -8.99 -8.36
N ASN A 59 0.30 -8.82 -7.62
CA ASN A 59 -1.07 -9.02 -8.09
C ASN A 59 -2.06 -8.07 -7.37
N PRO A 60 -2.60 -7.05 -8.05
CA PRO A 60 -3.59 -6.13 -7.47
C PRO A 60 -4.91 -6.79 -7.03
N PHE A 61 -5.14 -8.04 -7.43
CA PHE A 61 -6.29 -8.87 -7.10
C PHE A 61 -5.89 -10.10 -6.25
N CYS A 62 -4.85 -9.95 -5.41
CA CYS A 62 -4.33 -11.00 -4.55
C CYS A 62 -5.36 -11.52 -3.54
N GLU A 63 -5.06 -12.66 -2.91
CA GLU A 63 -5.86 -13.19 -1.81
C GLU A 63 -6.06 -12.17 -0.68
N GLY A 64 -7.28 -12.11 -0.13
CA GLY A 64 -7.68 -11.09 0.84
C GLY A 64 -7.99 -9.71 0.25
N SER A 65 -7.94 -9.57 -1.09
CA SER A 65 -8.45 -8.41 -1.82
C SER A 65 -9.89 -8.62 -2.26
N GLU A 66 -10.80 -7.83 -1.70
CA GLU A 66 -12.23 -7.92 -1.96
C GLU A 66 -12.72 -6.67 -2.71
N ALA A 67 -13.56 -6.89 -3.72
CA ALA A 67 -14.14 -5.80 -4.49
C ALA A 67 -15.16 -5.05 -3.63
N ILE A 68 -15.11 -3.71 -3.66
CA ILE A 68 -16.16 -2.87 -3.11
C ILE A 68 -17.16 -2.62 -4.23
N THR A 69 -18.32 -3.25 -4.16
CA THR A 69 -19.41 -3.07 -5.12
C THR A 69 -20.08 -1.73 -4.91
N ARG A 70 -19.49 -0.68 -5.51
CA ARG A 70 -20.09 0.64 -5.65
C ARG A 70 -20.17 1.00 -7.12
N HIS A 71 -21.39 1.26 -7.59
CA HIS A 71 -21.67 1.54 -9.01
C HIS A 71 -20.91 2.76 -9.56
N ASP A 72 -20.53 3.69 -8.69
CA ASP A 72 -19.83 4.94 -9.00
C ASP A 72 -18.30 4.85 -8.90
N MET A 73 -17.75 3.74 -8.40
CA MET A 73 -16.30 3.58 -8.17
C MET A 73 -15.78 2.23 -8.67
N PRO A 74 -15.74 2.01 -10.00
CA PRO A 74 -15.20 0.78 -10.56
C PRO A 74 -13.73 0.59 -10.17
N GLY A 75 -13.36 -0.65 -9.85
CA GLY A 75 -12.00 -1.03 -9.47
C GLY A 75 -11.62 -0.69 -8.02
N LEU A 76 -12.56 -0.19 -7.21
CA LEU A 76 -12.35 0.02 -5.77
C LEU A 76 -12.37 -1.31 -5.01
N ARG A 77 -11.41 -1.49 -4.12
CA ARG A 77 -11.16 -2.73 -3.38
C ARG A 77 -10.68 -2.41 -1.98
N TRP A 78 -10.74 -3.40 -1.10
CA TRP A 78 -10.05 -3.36 0.18
C TRP A 78 -9.16 -4.59 0.33
N ALA A 79 -8.03 -4.44 1.01
CA ALA A 79 -7.13 -5.53 1.35
C ALA A 79 -6.72 -5.45 2.82
N ARG A 80 -6.80 -6.57 3.52
CA ARG A 80 -6.45 -6.67 4.95
C ARG A 80 -4.93 -6.77 5.17
N PHE A 81 -4.47 -6.15 6.25
CA PHE A 81 -3.11 -6.26 6.78
C PHE A 81 -3.12 -5.95 8.29
N ASP A 82 -2.47 -6.77 9.13
CA ASP A 82 -2.33 -6.57 10.59
C ASP A 82 -3.56 -5.97 11.31
N GLY A 83 -4.73 -6.58 11.15
CA GLY A 83 -5.98 -6.12 11.77
C GLY A 83 -6.60 -4.85 11.17
N HIS A 84 -5.95 -4.23 10.18
CA HIS A 84 -6.38 -3.07 9.42
C HIS A 84 -6.80 -3.46 7.99
N ALA A 85 -7.38 -2.52 7.27
CA ALA A 85 -7.64 -2.65 5.84
C ALA A 85 -7.21 -1.41 5.05
N ALA A 86 -6.57 -1.63 3.91
CA ALA A 86 -6.28 -0.58 2.95
C ALA A 86 -7.38 -0.55 1.90
N ILE A 87 -8.02 0.60 1.71
CA ILE A 87 -8.93 0.88 0.61
C ILE A 87 -8.10 1.39 -0.56
N TYR A 88 -8.21 0.75 -1.72
CA TYR A 88 -7.43 1.10 -2.90
C TYR A 88 -8.22 0.92 -4.19
N GLN A 89 -7.73 1.54 -5.26
CA GLN A 89 -8.29 1.45 -6.60
C GLN A 89 -7.25 0.91 -7.57
N VAL A 90 -7.67 0.00 -8.46
CA VAL A 90 -6.85 -0.51 -9.56
C VAL A 90 -7.24 0.19 -10.86
N ASP A 91 -6.29 0.87 -11.50
CA ASP A 91 -6.41 1.41 -12.86
C ASP A 91 -5.59 0.51 -13.80
N ALA A 92 -6.28 -0.46 -14.42
CA ALA A 92 -5.67 -1.45 -15.31
C ALA A 92 -5.09 -0.81 -16.58
N ALA A 93 -5.62 0.32 -17.04
CA ALA A 93 -5.14 1.00 -18.24
C ALA A 93 -3.77 1.67 -18.01
N LYS A 94 -3.44 1.99 -16.75
CA LYS A 94 -2.19 2.66 -16.37
C LYS A 94 -1.25 1.78 -15.54
N ASP A 95 -1.57 0.49 -15.39
CA ASP A 95 -0.91 -0.45 -14.46
C ASP A 95 -0.64 0.19 -13.09
N GLN A 96 -1.66 0.85 -12.55
CA GLN A 96 -1.58 1.69 -11.36
C GLN A 96 -2.45 1.15 -10.24
N VAL A 97 -1.91 1.20 -9.02
CA VAL A 97 -2.64 0.93 -7.78
C VAL A 97 -2.60 2.20 -6.93
N ARG A 98 -3.77 2.75 -6.61
CA ARG A 98 -3.89 3.93 -5.74
C ARG A 98 -4.48 3.55 -4.40
N ILE A 99 -3.71 3.68 -3.33
CA ILE A 99 -4.17 3.44 -1.97
C ILE A 99 -4.76 4.74 -1.43
N ALA A 100 -6.07 4.70 -1.16
CA ALA A 100 -6.86 5.87 -0.79
C ALA A 100 -6.87 6.11 0.72
N LYS A 101 -6.97 5.05 1.53
CA LYS A 101 -7.10 5.14 2.99
C LYS A 101 -6.71 3.82 3.67
N CYS A 102 -6.19 3.89 4.90
CA CYS A 102 -6.11 2.76 5.83
C CYS A 102 -7.18 2.93 6.91
N VAL A 103 -7.88 1.84 7.25
CA VAL A 103 -8.93 1.78 8.29
C VAL A 103 -8.67 0.66 9.27
#